data_AF-A0A4R2PVD2-F1
#
_entry.id   AF-A0A4R2PVD2-F1
#
_cell.length_a   1.000
_cell.length_b   1.000
_cell.length_c   1.000
_cell.angle_alpha   90.00
_cell.angle_beta   90.00
_cell.angle_gamma   90.00
#
_symmetry.space_group_name_H-M   'P 1'
#
loop_
_entity.id
_entity.type
_entity.pdbx_description
1 polymer ?
#
loop_
_entity_poly.entity_id
_entity_poly.type
_entity_poly.pdbx_seq_one_letter_code
_entity_poly.pdbx_strand_id
1 'polypeptide(L)'
;MTSFWPAIGLTGAVMVALLLIQAQPPATGQMVAWFPAHLDRGAIVARIAAADARLVAFGQRPGLAVVWSDRPGLPRRLRAAGARWVLNPLAAAGCGGARSGRPATNAFVTVQAARGDRAWRR
;
A
#
# COMPACT_ATOMS: atom_id res chain seq x y z
N MET A 1 -26.36 -5.20 -38.88
CA MET A 1 -25.51 -4.44 -37.92
C MET A 1 -25.75 -4.95 -36.50
N THR A 2 -25.51 -6.24 -36.22
CA THR A 2 -26.01 -6.91 -34.99
C THR A 2 -24.98 -7.82 -34.30
N SER A 3 -23.69 -7.67 -34.59
CA SER A 3 -22.63 -8.51 -33.99
C SER A 3 -21.53 -7.74 -33.23
N PHE A 4 -21.74 -6.46 -32.89
CA PHE A 4 -20.74 -5.70 -32.11
C PHE A 4 -20.89 -5.88 -30.59
N TRP A 5 -22.08 -6.27 -30.13
CA TRP A 5 -22.39 -6.56 -28.72
C TRP A 5 -21.55 -7.66 -28.06
N PRO A 6 -21.32 -8.84 -28.69
CA PRO A 6 -20.48 -9.87 -28.07
C PRO A 6 -19.01 -9.42 -27.95
N ALA A 7 -18.51 -8.61 -28.89
CA ALA A 7 -17.16 -8.08 -28.84
C ALA A 7 -16.97 -7.12 -27.65
N ILE A 8 -17.90 -6.17 -27.46
CA ILE A 8 -17.86 -5.25 -26.30
C ILE A 8 -17.95 -6.02 -24.98
N GLY A 9 -18.83 -7.03 -24.91
CA GLY A 9 -18.99 -7.86 -23.70
C GLY A 9 -17.70 -8.59 -23.32
N LEU A 10 -17.03 -9.19 -24.30
CA LEU A 10 -15.74 -9.86 -24.10
C LEU A 10 -14.64 -8.88 -23.69
N THR A 11 -14.54 -7.72 -24.36
CA THR A 11 -13.54 -6.71 -24.00
C THR A 11 -13.77 -6.17 -22.59
N GLY A 12 -15.02 -5.90 -22.21
CA GLY A 12 -15.38 -5.48 -20.86
C GLY A 12 -15.02 -6.54 -19.82
N ALA A 13 -15.36 -7.80 -20.07
CA ALA A 13 -15.03 -8.91 -19.18
C ALA A 13 -13.52 -9.09 -19.00
N VAL A 14 -12.73 -8.97 -20.08
CA VAL A 14 -11.25 -9.04 -20.01
C VAL A 14 -10.67 -7.85 -19.27
N MET A 15 -11.19 -6.63 -19.49
CA MET A 15 -10.77 -5.44 -18.73
C MET A 15 -11.05 -5.62 -17.23
N VAL A 16 -12.22 -6.12 -16.86
CA VAL A 16 -12.58 -6.39 -15.46
C VAL A 16 -11.69 -7.49 -14.88
N ALA A 17 -11.44 -8.57 -15.61
CA ALA A 17 -10.56 -9.65 -15.18
C ALA A 17 -9.12 -9.14 -14.95
N LEU A 18 -8.58 -8.33 -15.86
CA LEU A 18 -7.27 -7.71 -15.72
C LEU A 18 -7.22 -6.74 -14.54
N LEU A 19 -8.28 -5.95 -14.30
CA LEU A 19 -8.39 -5.10 -13.13
C LEU A 19 -8.36 -5.91 -11.82
N LEU A 20 -9.04 -7.05 -11.78
CA LEU A 20 -9.04 -7.94 -10.62
C LEU A 20 -7.68 -8.61 -10.40
N ILE A 21 -6.98 -9.00 -11.47
CA ILE A 21 -5.63 -9.57 -11.41
C ILE A 21 -4.63 -8.52 -10.93
N GLN A 22 -4.67 -7.30 -11.48
CA GLN A 22 -3.78 -6.20 -11.06
C GLN A 22 -4.10 -5.68 -9.64
N ALA A 23 -5.34 -5.84 -9.20
CA ALA A 23 -5.75 -5.56 -7.83
C ALA A 23 -5.28 -6.64 -6.85
N GLN A 24 -4.76 -7.80 -7.32
CA GLN A 24 -4.19 -8.77 -6.41
C GLN A 24 -2.97 -8.17 -5.72
N PRO A 25 -2.95 -8.18 -4.38
CA PRO A 25 -1.81 -7.68 -3.63
C PRO A 25 -0.59 -8.58 -3.91
N PRO A 26 0.59 -8.01 -4.16
CA PRO A 26 1.81 -8.81 -4.30
C PRO A 26 2.03 -9.64 -3.03
N ALA A 27 2.54 -10.87 -3.15
CA ALA A 27 2.70 -11.78 -2.00
C ALA A 27 3.58 -11.19 -0.87
N THR A 28 4.46 -10.26 -1.22
CA THR A 28 5.41 -9.55 -0.35
C THR A 28 5.60 -8.11 -0.84
N GLY A 29 5.88 -7.17 0.08
CA GLY A 29 6.21 -5.78 -0.28
C GLY A 29 5.21 -4.73 0.23
N GLN A 30 5.10 -3.64 -0.52
CA GLN A 30 4.34 -2.45 -0.13
C GLN A 30 2.84 -2.61 -0.45
N MET A 31 1.97 -2.28 0.49
CA MET A 31 0.51 -2.37 0.39
C MET A 31 -0.15 -1.13 0.97
N VAL A 32 -1.36 -0.84 0.52
CA VAL A 32 -2.20 0.21 1.12
C VAL A 32 -3.26 -0.46 1.97
N ALA A 33 -3.23 -0.20 3.26
CA ALA A 33 -4.24 -0.63 4.21
C ALA A 33 -5.19 0.53 4.50
N TRP A 34 -6.49 0.25 4.42
CA TRP A 34 -7.53 1.20 4.83
C TRP A 34 -8.12 0.77 6.17
N PHE A 35 -7.86 1.58 7.18
CA PHE A 35 -8.43 1.49 8.51
C PHE A 35 -9.63 2.43 8.66
N PRO A 36 -10.58 2.11 9.55
CA PRO A 36 -11.69 3.00 9.85
C PRO A 36 -11.21 4.40 10.26
N ALA A 37 -11.85 5.45 9.74
CA ALA A 37 -11.45 6.83 9.96
C ALA A 37 -11.65 7.33 11.42
N HIS A 38 -12.39 6.59 12.24
CA HIS A 38 -12.54 6.89 13.67
C HIS A 38 -11.31 6.49 14.51
N LEU A 39 -10.35 5.78 13.91
CA LEU A 39 -9.10 5.44 14.59
C LEU A 39 -8.10 6.58 14.44
N ASP A 40 -7.52 6.99 15.57
CA ASP A 40 -6.39 7.92 15.57
C ASP A 40 -5.15 7.28 14.92
N ARG A 41 -4.25 8.11 14.40
CA ARG A 41 -3.02 7.67 13.72
C ARG A 41 -2.16 6.78 14.62
N GLY A 42 -2.10 7.07 15.92
CA GLY A 42 -1.40 6.23 16.89
C GLY A 42 -1.98 4.81 16.98
N ALA A 43 -3.32 4.70 17.00
CA ALA A 43 -4.00 3.41 16.98
C ALA A 43 -3.74 2.67 15.66
N ILE A 44 -3.74 3.36 14.52
CA ILE A 44 -3.41 2.77 13.22
C ILE A 44 -1.98 2.20 13.23
N VAL A 45 -1.00 2.95 13.73
CA VAL A 45 0.40 2.47 13.86
C VAL A 45 0.49 1.23 14.75
N ALA A 46 -0.19 1.24 15.90
CA ALA A 46 -0.20 0.08 16.80
C ALA A 46 -0.78 -1.17 16.13
N ARG A 47 -1.84 -1.03 15.34
CA ARG A 47 -2.44 -2.14 14.58
C ARG A 47 -1.55 -2.63 13.45
N ILE A 48 -0.82 -1.73 12.78
CA ILE A 48 0.18 -2.09 11.76
C ILE A 48 1.35 -2.85 12.39
N ALA A 49 1.84 -2.40 13.55
CA ALA A 49 2.88 -3.08 14.30
C ALA A 49 2.44 -4.48 14.77
N ALA A 50 1.20 -4.60 15.27
CA ALA A 50 0.61 -5.90 15.63
C ALA A 50 0.47 -6.87 14.44
N ALA A 51 0.46 -6.35 13.20
CA ALA A 51 0.44 -7.14 11.98
C ALA A 51 1.84 -7.49 11.44
N ASP A 52 2.92 -7.25 12.21
CA ASP A 52 4.32 -7.39 11.81
C ASP A 52 4.63 -6.64 10.50
N ALA A 53 4.05 -5.46 10.35
CA ALA A 53 4.25 -4.57 9.22
C ALA A 53 4.88 -3.26 9.66
N ARG A 54 5.57 -2.61 8.74
CA ARG A 54 6.14 -1.27 8.94
C ARG A 54 5.26 -0.25 8.26
N LEU A 55 4.95 0.85 8.95
CA LEU A 55 4.33 2.01 8.32
C LEU A 55 5.37 2.70 7.45
N VAL A 56 5.05 2.88 6.17
CA VAL A 56 5.89 3.62 5.22
C VAL A 56 5.42 5.07 5.11
N ALA A 57 4.11 5.28 4.98
CA ALA A 57 3.51 6.60 4.86
C ALA A 57 2.02 6.57 5.22
N PHE A 58 1.46 7.72 5.62
CA PHE A 58 0.02 7.89 5.65
C PHE A 58 -0.49 8.34 4.27
N GLY A 59 -1.66 7.87 3.89
CA GLY A 59 -2.34 8.34 2.68
C GLY A 59 -2.93 9.74 2.86
N GLN A 60 -3.32 10.34 1.73
CA GLN A 60 -3.97 11.66 1.68
C GLN A 60 -5.35 11.68 2.36
N ARG A 61 -6.00 10.51 2.51
CA ARG A 61 -7.30 10.39 3.18
C ARG A 61 -7.15 9.76 4.58
N PRO A 62 -7.98 10.17 5.55
CA PRO A 62 -7.98 9.58 6.89
C PRO A 62 -8.22 8.07 6.83
N GLY A 63 -7.44 7.33 7.62
CA GLY A 63 -7.49 5.87 7.67
C GLY A 63 -6.67 5.14 6.61
N LEU A 64 -6.14 5.82 5.58
CA LEU A 64 -5.24 5.18 4.62
C LEU A 64 -3.80 5.17 5.16
N ALA A 65 -3.17 4.01 5.14
CA ALA A 65 -1.78 3.82 5.49
C ALA A 65 -1.09 2.96 4.44
N VAL A 66 0.07 3.40 3.98
CA VAL A 66 0.98 2.61 3.16
C VAL A 66 1.89 1.84 4.09
N VAL A 67 1.87 0.52 3.98
CA VAL A 67 2.53 -0.42 4.86
C VAL A 67 3.41 -1.36 4.07
N TRP A 68 4.45 -1.90 4.68
CA TRP A 68 5.38 -2.81 4.04
C TRP A 68 5.76 -3.95 4.98
N SER A 69 5.97 -5.15 4.43
CA SER A 69 6.53 -6.30 5.16
C SER A 69 7.18 -7.27 4.20
N ASP A 70 8.28 -7.87 4.66
CA ASP A 70 8.96 -8.99 3.98
C ASP A 70 8.23 -10.32 4.19
N ARG A 71 7.33 -10.41 5.16
CA ARG A 71 6.66 -11.67 5.50
C ARG A 71 5.46 -11.93 4.61
N PRO A 72 5.33 -13.13 4.00
CA PRO A 72 4.18 -13.47 3.17
C PRO A 72 2.88 -13.40 3.98
N GLY A 73 1.75 -13.15 3.32
CA GLY A 73 0.44 -13.13 3.97
C GLY A 73 0.09 -11.86 4.74
N LEU A 74 0.79 -10.75 4.48
CA LEU A 74 0.49 -9.43 5.03
C LEU A 74 -1.00 -9.00 4.90
N PRO A 75 -1.72 -9.27 3.78
CA PRO A 75 -3.14 -8.93 3.68
C PRO A 75 -4.00 -9.59 4.77
N ARG A 76 -3.72 -10.85 5.10
CA ARG A 76 -4.48 -11.59 6.12
C ARG A 76 -4.20 -11.04 7.52
N ARG A 77 -2.93 -10.71 7.82
CA ARG A 77 -2.54 -10.11 9.11
C ARG A 77 -3.14 -8.71 9.30
N LEU A 78 -3.12 -7.88 8.26
CA LEU A 78 -3.72 -6.54 8.33
C LEU A 78 -5.23 -6.59 8.52
N ARG A 79 -5.93 -7.52 7.84
CA ARG A 79 -7.37 -7.72 8.08
C ARG A 79 -7.66 -8.20 9.50
N ALA A 80 -6.85 -9.12 10.02
CA ALA A 80 -6.97 -9.56 11.41
C ALA A 80 -6.70 -8.41 12.41
N ALA A 81 -5.79 -7.50 12.06
CA ALA A 81 -5.56 -6.25 12.76
C ALA A 81 -6.63 -5.17 12.48
N GLY A 82 -7.74 -5.48 11.82
CA GLY A 82 -8.86 -4.58 11.63
C GLY A 82 -8.72 -3.59 10.46
N ALA A 83 -7.81 -3.83 9.51
CA ALA A 83 -7.86 -3.17 8.22
C ALA A 83 -9.10 -3.67 7.45
N ARG A 84 -9.94 -2.73 6.98
CA ARG A 84 -11.15 -3.05 6.24
C ARG A 84 -10.84 -3.40 4.78
N TRP A 85 -9.84 -2.75 4.20
CA TRP A 85 -9.36 -3.03 2.85
C TRP A 85 -7.84 -3.09 2.80
N VAL A 86 -7.32 -3.97 1.96
CA VAL A 86 -5.88 -4.06 1.64
C VAL A 86 -5.77 -4.07 0.13
N LEU A 87 -5.10 -3.07 -0.43
CA LEU A 87 -5.01 -2.80 -1.85
C LEU A 87 -3.55 -2.73 -2.30
N ASN A 88 -3.31 -3.04 -3.56
CA ASN A 88 -2.01 -2.81 -4.20
C ASN A 88 -1.76 -1.29 -4.28
N PRO A 89 -0.57 -0.78 -3.88
CA PRO A 89 -0.27 0.65 -3.93
C PRO A 89 -0.35 1.22 -5.35
N LEU A 90 -0.04 0.43 -6.38
CA LEU A 90 -0.17 0.85 -7.78
C LEU A 90 -1.64 1.07 -8.17
N ALA A 91 -2.54 0.21 -7.70
CA ALA A 91 -3.98 0.34 -7.92
C ALA A 91 -4.58 1.48 -7.08
N ALA A 92 -4.08 1.70 -5.86
CA ALA A 92 -4.56 2.76 -4.97
C ALA A 92 -4.05 4.17 -5.37
N ALA A 93 -2.89 4.27 -6.01
CA ALA A 93 -2.31 5.54 -6.44
C ALA A 93 -2.91 6.07 -7.75
N GLY A 94 -3.51 5.21 -8.59
CA GLY A 94 -4.06 5.59 -9.89
C GLY A 94 -3.05 6.29 -10.82
N CYS A 95 -3.51 6.86 -11.93
CA CYS A 95 -2.67 7.65 -12.86
C CYS A 95 -2.08 8.94 -12.24
N GLY A 96 -2.34 9.24 -10.96
CA GLY A 96 -1.71 10.35 -10.23
C GLY A 96 -0.43 9.97 -9.48
N GLY A 97 -0.17 8.68 -9.27
CA GLY A 97 0.99 8.18 -8.52
C GLY A 97 2.35 8.42 -9.19
N ALA A 98 2.36 8.65 -10.51
CA ALA A 98 3.59 8.89 -11.28
C ALA A 98 4.28 10.23 -10.92
N ARG A 99 3.58 11.17 -10.26
CA ARG A 99 4.19 12.45 -9.84
C ARG A 99 4.90 12.39 -8.49
N SER A 100 4.70 11.30 -7.72
CA SER A 100 5.41 11.03 -6.45
C SER A 100 6.50 9.97 -6.62
N GLY A 101 7.21 9.99 -7.75
CA GLY A 101 8.44 9.24 -8.00
C GLY A 101 9.63 9.70 -7.14
N ARG A 102 9.41 9.97 -5.85
CA ARG A 102 10.47 9.90 -4.86
C ARG A 102 10.41 8.51 -4.23
N PRO A 103 11.26 7.56 -4.64
CA PRO A 103 11.47 6.37 -3.84
C PRO A 103 11.84 6.83 -2.43
N ALA A 104 10.98 6.51 -1.45
CA ALA A 104 11.23 6.75 -0.03
C ALA A 104 12.50 6.04 0.48
N THR A 105 13.12 5.21 -0.38
CA THR A 105 14.43 4.59 -0.21
C THR A 105 15.55 5.57 0.14
N ASN A 106 15.55 6.80 -0.40
CA ASN A 106 16.69 7.71 -0.18
C ASN A 106 16.58 8.61 1.07
N ALA A 107 15.38 8.75 1.66
CA ALA A 107 15.21 9.57 2.86
C ALA A 107 15.67 8.86 4.14
N PHE A 108 15.57 7.52 4.18
CA PHE A 108 16.07 6.74 5.33
C PHE A 108 17.59 6.67 5.37
N VAL A 109 18.27 6.61 4.22
CA VAL A 109 19.75 6.60 4.18
C VAL A 109 20.34 7.92 4.69
N THR A 110 19.72 9.07 4.38
CA THR A 110 20.23 10.37 4.85
C THR A 110 20.00 10.61 6.34
N VAL A 111 18.87 10.16 6.90
CA VAL A 111 18.64 10.28 8.35
C VAL A 111 19.52 9.32 9.15
N GLN A 112 19.81 8.13 8.60
CA GLN A 112 20.68 7.16 9.28
C GLN A 112 22.16 7.54 9.16
N ALA A 113 22.60 8.13 8.04
CA ALA A 113 23.94 8.71 7.91
C ALA A 113 24.15 9.90 8.87
N ALA A 114 23.17 10.81 8.99
CA ALA A 114 23.26 11.96 9.90
C ALA A 114 23.24 11.60 11.39
N ARG A 115 22.81 10.38 11.76
CA ARG A 115 22.79 9.88 13.15
C ARG A 115 24.04 9.08 13.52
N GLY A 116 24.78 8.54 12.54
CA GLY A 116 26.00 7.78 12.75
C GLY A 116 27.24 8.63 13.09
N ASP A 117 27.30 9.86 12.60
CA ASP A 117 28.52 10.69 12.70
C ASP A 117 28.65 11.47 14.02
N ARG A 118 27.63 11.46 14.89
CA ARG A 118 27.66 12.15 16.20
C ARG A 118 28.06 11.26 17.38
N ALA A 119 28.57 10.06 17.14
CA ALA A 119 28.97 9.13 18.19
C ALA A 119 30.49 9.08 18.48
N TRP A 120 31.35 9.73 17.67
CA TRP A 120 32.82 9.57 17.76
C TRP A 120 33.64 10.86 17.95
N ARG A 121 33.03 11.96 18.41
CA ARG A 121 33.78 13.14 18.88
C ARG A 121 33.62 13.30 20.39
N ARG A 122 34.31 12.45 21.15
CA ARG A 122 34.90 12.79 22.45
C ARG A 122 36.38 12.48 22.37
#